data_AF-A0AAW6XJ95-F1
#
_entry.id   AF-A0AAW6XJ95-F1
#
_cell.length_a   1.000
_cell.length_b   1.000
_cell.length_c   1.000
_cell.angle_alpha   90.00
_cell.angle_beta   90.00
_cell.angle_gamma   90.00
#
_symmetry.space_group_name_H-M   'P 1'
#
loop_
_entity.id
_entity.type
_entity.pdbx_description
1 polymer ?
#
loop_
_entity_poly.entity_id
_entity_poly.type
_entity_poly.pdbx_seq_one_letter_code
_entity_poly.pdbx_strand_id
1 'polypeptide(L)'
;MLNPLANATVLRKVANTLRESVFDQYLWAIDMLKVSHLWKESLSPMQLTYLPTGQKILFKGADKPKKIKSTKFRVGYNKYIHYEEVDEFNNMAEIRTINQSLMRGGPNIQVFYSFNPPKSQRNWTNIEVENQKLRKRAYVHSS
;
A
#
# COMPACT_ATOMS: atom_id res chain seq x y z
N MET A 1 -20.75 2.43 4.16
CA MET A 1 -19.29 2.70 4.03
C MET A 1 -19.08 4.21 4.01
N LEU A 2 -18.18 4.75 4.84
CA LEU A 2 -17.99 6.21 5.00
C LEU A 2 -17.41 6.91 3.76
N ASN A 3 -16.73 6.18 2.86
CA ASN A 3 -16.20 6.74 1.62
C ASN A 3 -16.27 5.71 0.47
N PRO A 4 -17.33 5.75 -0.37
CA PRO A 4 -17.49 4.81 -1.47
C PRO A 4 -16.57 5.09 -2.68
N LEU A 5 -15.71 6.09 -2.61
CA LEU A 5 -14.74 6.41 -3.67
C LEU A 5 -13.30 6.01 -3.30
N ALA A 6 -13.12 5.44 -2.11
CA ALA A 6 -11.81 5.11 -1.58
C ALA A 6 -11.34 3.74 -2.08
N ASN A 7 -10.37 3.74 -2.99
CA ASN A 7 -9.62 2.55 -3.36
C ASN A 7 -8.24 2.54 -2.69
N ALA A 8 -7.57 1.41 -2.79
CA ALA A 8 -6.23 1.25 -2.23
C ALA A 8 -5.25 0.60 -3.21
N THR A 9 -3.96 0.90 -3.03
CA THR A 9 -2.85 0.19 -3.65
C THR A 9 -1.89 -0.30 -2.59
N VAL A 10 -1.56 -1.58 -2.63
CA VAL A 10 -0.54 -2.22 -1.79
C VAL A 10 0.68 -2.51 -2.65
N LEU A 11 1.85 -2.14 -2.14
CA LEU A 11 3.11 -2.14 -2.87
C LEU A 11 4.18 -2.90 -2.09
N ARG A 12 4.94 -3.71 -2.82
CA ARG A 12 6.25 -4.23 -2.41
C ARG A 12 7.31 -3.85 -3.43
N LYS A 13 8.59 -3.97 -3.08
CA LYS A 13 9.67 -3.67 -4.03
C LYS A 13 9.57 -4.52 -5.30
N VAL A 14 9.40 -5.83 -5.14
CA VAL A 14 9.31 -6.81 -6.26
C VAL A 14 7.98 -7.53 -6.23
N ALA A 15 7.38 -7.75 -7.41
CA ALA A 15 6.06 -8.37 -7.50
C ALA A 15 6.01 -9.87 -7.14
N ASN A 16 7.11 -10.60 -7.28
CA ASN A 16 7.13 -12.07 -7.22
C ASN A 16 6.68 -12.64 -5.87
N THR A 17 6.92 -11.91 -4.78
CA THR A 17 6.56 -12.37 -3.42
C THR A 17 5.20 -11.85 -2.96
N LEU A 18 4.50 -11.00 -3.73
CA LEU A 18 3.23 -10.38 -3.29
C LEU A 18 2.16 -11.41 -2.92
N ARG A 19 2.06 -12.50 -3.70
CA ARG A 19 1.03 -13.52 -3.51
C ARG A 19 1.17 -14.19 -2.14
N GLU A 20 2.35 -14.74 -1.89
CA GLU A 20 2.68 -15.55 -0.70
C GLU A 20 3.03 -14.69 0.53
N SER A 21 2.89 -13.36 0.44
CA SER A 21 3.15 -12.44 1.55
C SER A 21 1.93 -11.56 1.83
N VAL A 22 1.98 -10.31 1.40
CA VAL A 22 1.01 -9.28 1.78
C VAL A 22 -0.40 -9.56 1.24
N PHE A 23 -0.54 -10.27 0.12
CA PHE A 23 -1.87 -10.66 -0.37
C PHE A 23 -2.53 -11.65 0.60
N ASP A 24 -1.84 -12.74 0.96
CA ASP A 24 -2.33 -13.71 1.94
C ASP A 24 -2.55 -13.07 3.32
N GLN A 25 -1.73 -12.11 3.72
CA GLN A 25 -1.92 -11.35 4.97
C GLN A 25 -3.23 -10.55 4.97
N TYR A 26 -3.62 -9.95 3.82
CA TYR A 26 -4.89 -9.25 3.69
C TYR A 26 -6.08 -10.22 3.68
N LEU A 27 -5.93 -11.39 3.05
CA LEU A 27 -6.95 -12.45 3.11
C LEU A 27 -7.16 -12.95 4.54
N TRP A 28 -6.07 -13.24 5.26
CA TRP A 28 -6.12 -13.59 6.67
C TRP A 28 -6.84 -12.51 7.50
N ALA A 29 -6.55 -11.22 7.27
CA ALA A 29 -7.22 -10.13 7.97
C ALA A 29 -8.74 -10.10 7.66
N ILE A 30 -9.13 -10.34 6.40
CA ILE A 30 -10.54 -10.44 6.01
C ILE A 30 -11.25 -11.59 6.75
N ASP A 31 -10.59 -12.74 6.88
CA ASP A 31 -11.11 -13.91 7.57
C ASP A 31 -11.21 -13.68 9.08
N MET A 32 -10.17 -13.10 9.69
CA MET A 32 -10.15 -12.73 11.11
C MET A 32 -11.26 -11.75 11.47
N LEU A 33 -11.55 -10.81 10.57
CA LEU A 33 -12.66 -9.86 10.71
C LEU A 33 -14.03 -10.47 10.39
N LYS A 34 -14.09 -11.73 9.91
CA LYS A 34 -15.31 -12.46 9.52
C LYS A 34 -16.13 -11.76 8.43
N VAL A 35 -15.45 -11.09 7.50
CA VAL A 35 -16.08 -10.31 6.41
C VAL A 35 -15.81 -10.88 5.01
N SER A 36 -15.34 -12.11 4.89
CA SER A 36 -15.02 -12.77 3.61
C SER A 36 -16.15 -12.71 2.58
N HIS A 37 -17.41 -12.85 3.01
CA HIS A 37 -18.61 -12.74 2.16
C HIS A 37 -18.79 -11.37 1.47
N LEU A 38 -18.07 -10.34 1.90
CA LEU A 38 -18.10 -9.00 1.29
C LEU A 38 -16.97 -8.79 0.27
N TRP A 39 -16.06 -9.74 0.10
CA TRP A 39 -14.87 -9.58 -0.73
C TRP A 39 -14.78 -10.63 -1.83
N LYS A 40 -14.24 -10.20 -2.97
CA LYS A 40 -13.86 -11.07 -4.08
C LYS A 40 -12.39 -10.91 -4.39
N GLU A 41 -11.67 -12.02 -4.30
CA GLU A 41 -10.26 -12.12 -4.68
C GLU A 41 -10.06 -12.37 -6.18
N SER A 42 -8.90 -11.96 -6.68
CA SER A 42 -8.41 -12.27 -8.03
C SER A 42 -6.89 -12.23 -8.01
N LEU A 43 -6.25 -13.20 -8.69
CA LEU A 43 -4.79 -13.29 -8.79
C LEU A 43 -4.24 -12.68 -10.08
N SER A 44 -5.06 -12.55 -11.12
CA SER A 44 -4.68 -11.97 -12.41
C SER A 44 -5.84 -11.13 -12.97
N PRO A 45 -5.83 -9.79 -12.76
CA PRO A 45 -4.85 -9.04 -11.96
C PRO A 45 -4.98 -9.32 -10.46
N MET A 46 -3.88 -9.20 -9.70
CA MET A 46 -3.89 -9.39 -8.25
C MET A 46 -4.64 -8.23 -7.55
N GLN A 47 -5.85 -8.51 -7.05
CA GLN A 47 -6.72 -7.51 -6.43
C GLN A 47 -7.74 -8.14 -5.47
N LEU A 48 -8.23 -7.33 -4.53
CA LEU A 48 -9.42 -7.60 -3.73
C LEU A 48 -10.50 -6.59 -4.11
N THR A 49 -11.73 -7.05 -4.33
CA THR A 49 -12.88 -6.19 -4.65
C THR A 49 -13.91 -6.28 -3.54
N TYR A 50 -14.29 -5.15 -2.97
CA TYR A 50 -15.38 -5.07 -2.01
C TYR A 50 -16.72 -5.12 -2.75
N LEU A 51 -17.47 -6.20 -2.58
CA LEU A 51 -18.67 -6.51 -3.35
C LEU A 51 -19.80 -5.47 -3.20
N PRO A 52 -20.10 -4.93 -1.99
CA PRO A 52 -21.24 -4.03 -1.83
C PRO A 52 -21.14 -2.74 -2.63
N THR A 53 -19.92 -2.23 -2.87
CA THR A 53 -19.75 -0.92 -3.51
C THR A 53 -18.65 -0.86 -4.59
N GLY A 54 -17.96 -1.97 -4.86
CA GLY A 54 -17.08 -2.15 -6.02
C GLY A 54 -15.66 -1.58 -5.91
N GLN A 55 -15.27 -1.04 -4.76
CA GLN A 55 -13.90 -0.53 -4.56
C GLN A 55 -12.90 -1.66 -4.55
N LYS A 56 -11.66 -1.31 -4.87
CA LYS A 56 -10.59 -2.27 -5.05
C LYS A 56 -9.37 -1.96 -4.19
N ILE A 57 -8.70 -3.03 -3.79
CA ILE A 57 -7.32 -3.03 -3.30
C ILE A 57 -6.48 -3.70 -4.39
N LEU A 58 -5.56 -2.96 -5.00
CA LEU A 58 -4.65 -3.50 -6.03
C LEU A 58 -3.30 -3.84 -5.42
N PHE A 59 -2.73 -4.97 -5.79
CA PHE A 59 -1.40 -5.41 -5.32
C PHE A 59 -0.41 -5.31 -6.47
N LYS A 60 0.68 -4.56 -6.28
CA LYS A 60 1.65 -4.28 -7.34
C LYS A 60 3.09 -4.25 -6.84
N GLY A 61 4.01 -4.73 -7.67
CA GLY A 61 5.45 -4.56 -7.44
C GLY A 61 5.94 -3.21 -7.98
N ALA A 62 6.89 -2.60 -7.26
CA ALA A 62 7.55 -1.36 -7.66
C ALA A 62 8.62 -1.53 -8.75
N ASP A 63 9.07 -2.77 -8.98
CA ASP A 63 9.99 -3.20 -10.03
C ASP A 63 9.49 -2.89 -11.46
N LYS A 64 8.19 -2.61 -11.63
CA LYS A 64 7.59 -2.24 -12.93
C LYS A 64 6.95 -0.84 -12.89
N PRO A 65 7.74 0.25 -12.94
CA PRO A 65 7.24 1.62 -12.81
C PRO A 65 6.10 1.98 -13.79
N LYS A 66 6.14 1.45 -15.02
CA LYS A 66 5.09 1.66 -16.02
C LYS A 66 3.71 1.17 -15.54
N LYS A 67 3.66 0.02 -14.84
CA LYS A 67 2.40 -0.56 -14.32
C LYS A 67 1.83 0.21 -13.14
N ILE A 68 2.69 0.90 -12.38
CA ILE A 68 2.28 1.79 -11.29
C ILE A 68 1.74 3.10 -11.86
N LYS A 69 2.45 3.72 -12.81
CA LYS A 69 2.03 4.97 -13.45
C LYS A 69 0.68 4.86 -14.16
N SER A 70 0.37 3.68 -14.71
CA SER A 70 -0.92 3.41 -15.36
C SER A 70 -2.05 3.02 -14.39
N THR A 71 -1.83 3.05 -13.08
CA THR A 71 -2.87 2.73 -12.09
C THR A 71 -4.00 3.75 -12.16
N LYS A 72 -5.17 3.30 -12.63
CA LYS A 72 -6.42 4.04 -12.63
C LYS A 72 -7.52 3.17 -12.07
N PHE A 73 -8.36 3.75 -11.23
CA PHE A 73 -9.58 3.13 -10.75
C PHE A 73 -10.74 3.57 -11.63
N ARG A 74 -11.64 2.64 -11.98
CA ARG A 74 -12.84 2.97 -12.78
C ARG A 74 -13.77 3.92 -12.05
N VAL A 75 -13.85 3.78 -10.73
CA VAL A 75 -14.69 4.58 -9.83
C VAL A 75 -13.83 5.00 -8.64
N GLY A 76 -13.83 6.29 -8.33
CA GLY A 76 -13.08 6.85 -7.20
C GLY A 76 -11.58 7.08 -7.47
N TYR A 77 -10.80 7.18 -6.39
CA TYR A 77 -9.37 7.49 -6.44
C TYR A 77 -8.59 6.59 -5.47
N ASN A 78 -7.26 6.66 -5.57
CA ASN A 78 -6.37 5.92 -4.68
C ASN A 78 -6.24 6.67 -3.35
N LYS A 79 -7.10 6.35 -2.39
CA LYS A 79 -7.10 7.00 -1.09
C LYS A 79 -6.03 6.43 -0.17
N TYR A 80 -5.82 5.12 -0.22
CA TYR A 80 -4.88 4.44 0.66
C TYR A 80 -3.73 3.84 -0.15
N ILE A 81 -2.52 4.14 0.25
CA ILE A 81 -1.32 3.55 -0.35
C ILE A 81 -0.57 2.85 0.78
N HIS A 82 -0.33 1.56 0.66
CA HIS A 82 0.41 0.79 1.64
C HIS A 82 1.68 0.26 1.01
N TYR A 83 2.83 0.65 1.56
CA TYR A 83 4.11 0.05 1.23
C TYR A 83 4.47 -0.96 2.31
N GLU A 84 4.58 -2.21 1.90
CA GLU A 84 5.04 -3.33 2.72
C GLU A 84 6.52 -3.59 2.47
N GLU A 85 7.26 -3.95 3.52
CA GLU A 85 8.71 -4.16 3.51
C GLU A 85 9.46 -3.00 2.84
N VAL A 86 9.19 -1.80 3.36
CA VAL A 86 9.75 -0.54 2.86
C VAL A 86 11.28 -0.53 2.85
N ASP A 87 11.92 -1.27 3.74
CA ASP A 87 13.38 -1.40 3.82
C ASP A 87 14.01 -2.10 2.61
N GLU A 88 13.23 -2.85 1.82
CA GLU A 88 13.67 -3.42 0.53
C GLU A 88 13.78 -2.36 -0.58
N PHE A 89 13.19 -1.17 -0.40
CA PHE A 89 13.32 -0.07 -1.36
C PHE A 89 14.68 0.61 -1.26
N ASN A 90 15.10 1.28 -2.34
CA ASN A 90 16.44 1.84 -2.39
C ASN A 90 16.58 3.11 -1.53
N ASN A 91 15.52 3.92 -1.47
CA ASN A 91 15.46 5.18 -0.75
C ASN A 91 14.06 5.83 -0.86
N MET A 92 13.86 6.92 -0.11
CA MET A 92 12.64 7.71 -0.18
C MET A 92 12.40 8.43 -1.51
N ALA A 93 13.42 8.69 -2.34
CA ALA A 93 13.22 9.36 -3.62
C ALA A 93 12.45 8.45 -4.61
N GLU A 94 12.74 7.15 -4.58
CA GLU A 94 11.98 6.14 -5.30
C GLU A 94 10.50 6.14 -4.89
N ILE A 95 10.24 6.08 -3.58
CA ILE A 95 8.88 6.11 -3.01
C ILE A 95 8.14 7.41 -3.40
N ARG A 96 8.81 8.56 -3.30
CA ARG A 96 8.23 9.86 -3.70
C ARG A 96 7.82 9.88 -5.17
N THR A 97 8.62 9.26 -6.05
CA THR A 97 8.30 9.15 -7.48
C THR A 97 7.03 8.32 -7.72
N ILE A 98 6.86 7.23 -6.97
CA ILE A 98 5.64 6.42 -7.01
C ILE A 98 4.45 7.22 -6.47
N ASN A 99 4.61 7.88 -5.33
CA ASN A 99 3.59 8.71 -4.71
C ASN A 99 3.11 9.83 -5.65
N GLN A 100 3.99 10.47 -6.42
CA GLN A 100 3.58 11.46 -7.43
C GLN A 100 2.63 10.90 -8.50
N SER A 101 2.66 9.59 -8.73
CA SER A 101 1.76 8.92 -9.67
C SER A 101 0.44 8.52 -9.00
N LEU A 102 0.52 8.02 -7.76
CA LEU A 102 -0.62 7.44 -7.05
C LEU A 102 -1.44 8.46 -6.26
N MET A 103 -0.83 9.53 -5.75
CA MET A 103 -1.47 10.55 -4.93
C MET A 103 -2.19 11.60 -5.78
N ARG A 104 -3.14 11.16 -6.61
CA ARG A 104 -3.92 12.03 -7.50
C ARG A 104 -5.42 11.74 -7.36
N GLY A 105 -6.25 12.73 -7.67
CA GLY A 105 -7.68 12.54 -7.92
C GLY A 105 -8.60 12.60 -6.70
N GLY A 106 -8.10 12.91 -5.50
CA GLY A 106 -8.97 13.12 -4.35
C GLY A 106 -8.25 13.66 -3.10
N PRO A 107 -9.02 14.14 -2.10
CA PRO A 107 -8.48 14.71 -0.86
C PRO A 107 -8.08 13.62 0.14
N ASN A 108 -7.31 13.99 1.16
CA ASN A 108 -7.03 13.17 2.35
C ASN A 108 -6.47 11.77 2.02
N ILE A 109 -5.52 11.71 1.07
CA ILE A 109 -4.79 10.49 0.73
C ILE A 109 -3.86 10.13 1.90
N GLN A 110 -3.89 8.86 2.31
CA GLN A 110 -3.08 8.34 3.40
C GLN A 110 -2.09 7.31 2.87
N VAL A 111 -0.85 7.42 3.33
CA VAL A 111 0.24 6.52 2.95
C VAL A 111 0.73 5.81 4.21
N PHE A 112 0.76 4.48 4.15
CA PHE A 112 1.21 3.59 5.20
C PHE A 112 2.55 2.98 4.78
N TYR A 113 3.44 2.87 5.76
CA TYR A 113 4.78 2.31 5.60
C TYR A 113 4.98 1.28 6.72
N SER A 114 5.16 0.02 6.36
CA SER A 114 5.46 -1.09 7.27
C SER A 114 6.78 -1.75 6.87
N PHE A 115 7.55 -2.16 7.87
CA PHE A 115 8.79 -2.92 7.70
C PHE A 115 9.28 -3.40 9.07
N ASN A 116 10.16 -4.40 9.04
CA ASN A 116 10.93 -4.80 10.22
C ASN A 116 12.20 -3.93 10.29
N PRO A 117 12.40 -3.13 11.37
CA PRO A 117 13.54 -2.22 11.45
C PRO A 117 14.89 -2.93 11.22
N PRO A 118 15.68 -2.52 10.22
CA PRO A 118 16.98 -3.13 9.96
C PRO A 118 17.92 -2.91 11.14
N LYS A 119 18.77 -3.91 11.44
CA LYS A 119 19.76 -3.83 12.55
C LYS A 119 20.70 -2.62 12.43
N SER A 120 21.03 -2.23 11.20
CA SER A 120 21.93 -1.09 10.95
C SER A 120 21.18 0.23 11.15
N GLN A 121 21.62 1.03 12.12
CA GLN A 121 21.11 2.38 12.34
C GLN A 121 21.36 3.33 11.15
N ARG A 122 22.32 2.99 10.28
CA ARG A 122 22.59 3.74 9.05
C ARG A 122 21.65 3.38 7.89
N ASN A 123 20.76 2.39 8.07
CA ASN A 123 19.77 2.11 7.06
C ASN A 123 18.86 3.33 6.86
N TRP A 124 18.57 3.65 5.62
CA TRP A 124 17.81 4.84 5.24
C TRP A 124 16.39 4.84 5.84
N THR A 125 15.77 3.68 6.09
CA THR A 125 14.43 3.61 6.70
C THR A 125 14.45 4.05 8.15
N ASN A 126 15.47 3.65 8.92
CA ASN A 126 15.66 4.08 10.31
C ASN A 126 15.87 5.60 10.38
N ILE A 127 16.70 6.14 9.48
CA ILE A 127 16.91 7.60 9.36
C ILE A 127 15.60 8.32 8.98
N GLU A 128 14.84 7.75 8.03
CA GLU A 128 13.58 8.35 7.62
C GLU A 128 12.55 8.33 8.76
N VAL A 129 12.48 7.27 9.57
CA VAL A 129 11.59 7.23 10.75
C VAL A 129 11.86 8.40 11.69
N GLU A 130 13.13 8.68 12.01
CA GLU A 130 13.49 9.84 12.84
C GLU A 130 13.06 11.16 12.20
N ASN A 131 13.24 11.31 10.89
CA ASN A 131 12.75 12.48 10.16
C ASN A 131 11.22 12.62 10.19
N GLN A 132 10.49 11.48 10.17
CA GLN A 132 9.03 11.47 10.18
C GLN A 132 8.46 11.79 11.56
N LYS A 133 9.12 11.41 12.65
CA LYS A 133 8.72 11.80 14.03
C LYS A 133 8.62 13.32 14.22
N LEU A 134 9.42 14.08 13.47
CA LEU A 134 9.42 15.56 13.51
C LEU A 134 8.23 16.19 12.76
N ARG A 135 7.48 15.41 11.96
CA ARG A 135 6.38 15.92 11.14
C ARG A 135 5.05 15.80 11.86
N LYS A 136 4.35 16.93 12.02
CA LYS A 136 3.00 17.00 12.61
C LYS A 136 1.94 16.14 11.93
N ARG A 137 2.16 15.73 10.67
CA ARG A 137 1.22 14.93 9.86
C ARG A 137 1.64 13.46 9.73
N ALA A 138 2.68 13.04 10.45
CA ALA A 138 3.11 11.66 10.49
C ALA A 138 2.76 11.07 11.85
N TYR A 139 2.42 9.78 11.84
CA TYR A 139 2.28 8.97 13.03
C TYR A 139 3.26 7.81 12.90
N VAL A 140 4.13 7.65 13.89
CA VAL A 140 5.12 6.57 13.95
C VAL A 140 4.74 5.67 15.12
N HIS A 141 4.55 4.39 14.83
CA HIS A 141 4.25 3.37 15.82
C HIS A 141 5.30 2.27 15.77
N SER A 142 5.63 1.74 16.94
CA SER A 142 6.45 0.55 17.13
C SER A 142 5.71 -0.37 18.10
N SER A 143 5.56 -1.64 17.74
CA SER A 143 4.96 -2.68 18.58
C SER A 143 6.03 -3.47 19.33
#